data_AF-A0A5K3FFJ3-F1
#
_entry.id   AF-A0A5K3FFJ3-F1
#
_cell.length_a   1.000
_cell.length_b   1.000
_cell.length_c   1.000
_cell.angle_alpha   90.00
_cell.angle_beta   90.00
_cell.angle_gamma   90.00
#
_symmetry.space_group_name_H-M   'P 1'
#
loop_
_entity.id
_entity.type
_entity.pdbx_description
1 polymer ?
#
loop_
_entity_poly.entity_id
_entity_poly.type
_entity_poly.pdbx_seq_one_letter_code
_entity_poly.pdbx_strand_id
1 'polypeptide(L)'
;MTIDLLVFVYTEKPNVKPQVGSVDENLYRIIERSRMEPRKRYDEPQSVNQEYGWISTPIFTRPRNDRRFHFGKSLCEMTRFMGSYWQFKSAASNNAETGQDRRP
;
A
#
# COMPACT_ATOMS: atom_id res chain seq x y z
N MET A 1 4.47 -16.43 -7.36
CA MET A 1 4.43 -15.07 -7.93
C MET A 1 5.85 -14.54 -7.91
N THR A 2 6.53 -14.59 -9.05
CA THR A 2 7.89 -14.08 -9.22
C THR A 2 7.78 -12.57 -9.35
N ILE A 3 8.32 -11.84 -8.38
CA ILE A 3 8.38 -10.38 -8.46
C ILE A 3 9.63 -10.09 -9.29
N ASP A 4 9.44 -9.56 -10.49
CA ASP A 4 10.54 -9.09 -11.32
C ASP A 4 11.37 -8.11 -10.49
N LEU A 5 12.64 -8.47 -10.26
CA LEU A 5 13.59 -7.61 -9.58
C LEU A 5 13.72 -6.36 -10.44
N LEU A 6 13.04 -5.29 -10.00
CA LEU A 6 13.28 -3.94 -10.47
C LEU A 6 14.79 -3.72 -10.32
N VAL A 7 15.51 -3.78 -11.43
CA VAL A 7 16.94 -3.48 -11.49
C VAL A 7 17.05 -2.02 -11.05
N PHE A 8 17.44 -1.82 -9.80
CA PHE A 8 17.72 -0.49 -9.27
C PHE A 8 19.03 -0.04 -9.93
N VAL A 9 18.91 0.55 -11.13
CA VAL A 9 20.04 1.18 -11.81
C VAL A 9 20.41 2.38 -10.95
N TYR A 10 21.40 2.19 -10.08
CA TYR A 10 22.12 3.31 -9.49
C TYR A 10 22.67 4.11 -10.67
N THR A 11 22.10 5.29 -10.93
CA THR A 11 22.65 6.18 -11.95
C THR A 11 24.03 6.60 -11.46
N GLU A 12 25.07 5.98 -12.01
CA GLU A 12 26.44 6.35 -11.71
C GLU A 12 26.75 7.76 -12.25
N LYS A 13 27.90 8.30 -11.84
CA LYS A 13 28.40 9.59 -12.32
C LYS A 13 28.36 9.62 -13.86
N PRO A 14 28.01 10.76 -14.47
CA PRO A 14 27.74 10.87 -15.92
C PRO A 14 28.90 10.47 -16.85
N ASN A 15 30.10 10.26 -16.31
CA ASN A 15 31.30 9.87 -17.05
C ASN A 15 31.68 8.38 -16.92
N VAL A 16 30.90 7.57 -16.20
CA VAL A 16 31.18 6.14 -16.03
C VAL A 16 30.27 5.34 -16.96
N LYS A 17 30.85 4.44 -17.75
CA LYS A 17 30.07 3.55 -18.61
C LYS A 17 29.25 2.63 -17.70
N PRO A 18 27.91 2.59 -17.81
CA PRO A 18 27.10 1.74 -16.97
C PRO A 18 27.50 0.28 -17.18
N GLN A 19 27.92 -0.36 -16.09
CA GLN A 19 28.27 -1.78 -16.10
C GLN A 19 26.97 -2.58 -16.06
N VAL A 20 26.35 -2.73 -17.22
CA VAL A 20 25.12 -3.52 -17.39
C VAL A 20 25.49 -5.00 -17.22
N GLY A 21 25.31 -5.54 -16.02
CA GLY A 21 25.32 -7.00 -15.81
C GLY A 21 25.79 -7.52 -14.46
N SER A 22 26.50 -6.75 -13.64
CA SER A 22 26.92 -7.22 -12.32
C SER A 22 25.96 -6.70 -11.24
N VAL A 23 25.05 -7.56 -10.79
CA VAL A 23 24.33 -7.33 -9.53
C VAL A 23 25.37 -7.31 -8.42
N ASP A 24 25.48 -6.20 -7.70
CA ASP A 24 26.33 -6.13 -6.50
C ASP A 24 25.77 -7.10 -5.46
N GLU A 25 26.48 -8.21 -5.25
CA GLU A 25 26.09 -9.27 -4.32
C GLU A 25 25.91 -8.75 -2.88
N ASN A 26 26.66 -7.73 -2.49
CA ASN A 26 26.54 -7.12 -1.18
C ASN A 26 25.20 -6.38 -1.05
N LEU A 27 24.86 -5.56 -2.05
CA LEU A 27 23.57 -4.87 -2.09
C LEU A 27 22.40 -5.86 -2.16
N TYR A 28 22.54 -6.92 -2.96
CA TYR A 28 21.54 -7.98 -3.03
C TYR A 28 21.32 -8.63 -1.66
N ARG A 29 22.39 -8.99 -0.94
CA ARG A 29 22.29 -9.56 0.41
C ARG A 29 21.69 -8.58 1.42
N ILE A 30 21.99 -7.29 1.32
CA ILE A 30 21.42 -6.25 2.19
C ILE A 30 19.92 -6.11 1.95
N ILE A 31 19.49 -6.06 0.69
CA ILE A 31 18.08 -5.98 0.30
C ILE A 31 17.35 -7.24 0.74
N GLU A 32 17.93 -8.41 0.50
CA GLU A 32 17.30 -9.67 0.89
C GLU A 32 17.16 -9.76 2.42
N ARG A 33 18.19 -9.32 3.15
CA ARG A 33 18.13 -9.22 4.62
C ARG A 33 17.10 -8.20 5.11
N SER A 34 16.89 -7.09 4.39
CA SER A 34 15.91 -6.06 4.76
C SER A 34 14.47 -6.47 4.43
N ARG A 35 14.27 -7.36 3.45
CA ARG A 35 12.97 -7.96 3.11
C ARG A 35 12.51 -9.03 4.09
N MET A 36 13.42 -9.59 4.91
CA MET A 36 13.04 -10.58 5.91
C MET A 36 12.06 -9.98 6.92
N GLU A 37 11.02 -10.74 7.25
CA GLU A 37 10.07 -10.38 8.29
C GLU A 37 10.78 -10.19 9.63
N PRO A 38 10.35 -9.24 10.48
CA PRO A 38 11.01 -8.94 11.75
C PRO A 38 11.25 -10.18 12.62
N ARG A 39 10.27 -11.10 12.68
CA ARG A 39 10.34 -12.36 13.44
C ARG A 39 11.32 -13.39 12.88
N LYS A 40 11.68 -13.30 11.60
CA LYS A 40 12.70 -14.16 10.97
C LYS A 40 14.10 -13.61 11.21
N ARG A 41 14.20 -12.33 11.56
CA ARG A 41 15.47 -11.61 11.74
C ARG A 41 15.87 -11.47 13.21
N TYR A 42 14.92 -11.38 14.12
CA TYR A 42 15.13 -11.23 15.55
C TYR A 42 14.19 -12.15 16.31
N ASP A 43 14.66 -12.70 17.44
CA ASP A 43 13.84 -13.56 18.30
C ASP A 43 12.82 -12.76 19.12
N GLU A 44 13.15 -11.50 19.42
CA GLU A 44 12.37 -10.58 20.25
C GLU A 44 12.17 -9.21 19.57
N PRO A 45 11.08 -8.49 19.87
CA PRO A 45 10.83 -7.16 19.31
C PRO A 45 11.89 -6.17 19.78
N GLN A 46 12.44 -5.40 18.84
CA GLN A 46 13.52 -4.44 19.12
C GLN A 46 12.98 -3.04 19.45
N SER A 47 11.69 -2.80 19.24
CA SER A 47 11.04 -1.52 19.55
C SER A 47 9.57 -1.71 19.93
N VAL A 48 9.01 -0.72 20.62
CA VAL A 48 7.60 -0.71 21.04
C VAL A 48 6.65 -0.83 19.84
N ASN A 49 6.97 -0.20 18.72
CA ASN A 49 6.16 -0.33 17.49
C ASN A 49 6.20 -1.75 16.93
N GLN A 50 7.31 -2.48 17.09
CA GLN A 50 7.40 -3.87 16.68
C GLN A 50 6.61 -4.79 17.62
N GLU A 51 6.49 -4.46 18.90
CA GLU A 51 5.72 -5.22 19.89
C GLU A 51 4.24 -5.37 19.45
N TYR A 52 3.60 -4.26 19.06
CA TYR A 52 2.20 -4.26 18.59
C TYR A 52 1.95 -5.15 17.36
N GLY A 53 2.97 -5.33 16.51
CA GLY A 53 2.90 -6.15 15.29
C GLY A 53 3.61 -7.50 15.42
N TRP A 54 4.17 -7.83 16.59
CA TRP A 54 5.09 -8.96 16.72
C TRP A 54 4.37 -10.28 16.48
N ILE A 55 3.15 -10.43 17.01
CA ILE A 55 2.29 -11.60 16.81
C ILE A 55 1.10 -11.20 15.94
N SER A 56 1.27 -11.29 14.61
CA SER A 56 0.22 -10.99 13.65
C SER A 56 -0.78 -12.13 13.44
N THR A 57 -0.44 -13.34 13.89
CA THR A 57 -1.30 -14.51 13.80
C THR A 57 -2.47 -14.34 14.77
N PRO A 58 -3.73 -14.37 14.30
CA PRO A 58 -4.87 -14.22 15.17
C PRO A 58 -4.97 -15.43 16.12
N ILE A 59 -5.39 -15.19 17.37
CA ILE A 59 -5.55 -16.22 18.42
C ILE A 59 -6.47 -17.35 17.96
N PHE A 60 -7.44 -17.05 17.11
CA PHE A 60 -8.29 -18.04 16.45
C PHE A 60 -8.49 -17.69 14.98
N THR A 61 -8.65 -18.71 14.15
CA THR A 61 -8.98 -18.54 12.73
C THR A 61 -10.40 -18.00 12.59
N ARG A 62 -10.54 -16.78 12.05
CA ARG A 62 -11.84 -16.16 11.76
C ARG A 62 -12.22 -16.38 10.30
N PRO A 63 -13.18 -17.27 9.99
CA PRO A 63 -13.67 -17.38 8.62
C PRO A 63 -14.37 -16.07 8.24
N ARG A 64 -14.07 -15.54 7.05
CA ARG A 64 -14.76 -14.33 6.56
C ARG A 64 -16.27 -14.55 6.35
N ASN A 65 -16.67 -15.81 6.17
CA ASN A 65 -18.07 -16.21 6.03
C ASN A 65 -18.80 -16.36 7.38
N ASP A 66 -18.09 -16.30 8.51
CA ASP A 66 -18.71 -16.41 9.82
C ASP A 66 -19.44 -15.11 10.18
N ARG A 67 -20.77 -15.14 10.08
CA ARG A 67 -21.66 -14.02 10.39
C ARG A 67 -21.63 -13.57 11.86
N ARG A 68 -21.08 -14.39 12.76
CA ARG A 68 -20.93 -14.02 14.19
C ARG A 68 -19.86 -12.97 14.41
N PHE A 69 -18.81 -12.99 13.57
CA PHE A 69 -17.64 -12.13 13.71
C PHE A 69 -17.46 -11.16 12.53
N HIS A 70 -18.09 -11.44 11.38
CA HIS A 70 -17.97 -10.60 10.19
C HIS A 70 -19.24 -9.77 9.93
N PHE A 71 -19.16 -8.47 10.25
CA PHE A 71 -20.21 -7.48 10.00
C PHE A 71 -19.82 -6.56 8.84
N GLY A 72 -19.47 -7.14 7.70
CA GLY A 72 -19.15 -6.39 6.49
C GLY A 72 -20.35 -5.57 6.03
N LYS A 73 -20.15 -4.26 5.79
CA LYS A 73 -21.18 -3.42 5.19
C LYS A 73 -21.30 -3.77 3.70
N SER A 74 -22.50 -4.12 3.25
CA SER A 74 -22.81 -4.29 1.83
C SER A 74 -23.65 -3.11 1.33
N LEU A 75 -23.24 -2.50 0.22
CA LEU A 75 -24.01 -1.44 -0.41
C LEU A 75 -25.17 -2.07 -1.21
N CYS A 76 -26.40 -1.68 -0.87
CA CYS A 76 -27.56 -1.95 -1.71
C CYS A 76 -27.61 -0.96 -2.89
N GLU A 77 -28.46 -1.25 -3.88
CA GLU A 77 -28.61 -0.42 -5.09
C GLU A 77 -28.98 1.02 -4.73
N MET A 78 -29.89 1.21 -3.77
CA MET A 78 -30.30 2.52 -3.27
C MET A 78 -29.11 3.32 -2.72
N THR A 79 -28.24 2.70 -1.90
CA THR A 79 -27.07 3.37 -1.34
C THR A 79 -26.05 3.73 -2.41
N ARG A 80 -25.88 2.88 -3.43
CA ARG A 80 -24.99 3.18 -4.58
C ARG A 80 -25.53 4.35 -5.40
N PHE A 81 -26.81 4.29 -5.76
CA PHE A 81 -27.48 5.35 -6.49
C PHE A 81 -27.35 6.69 -5.77
N MET A 82 -27.67 6.72 -4.48
CA MET A 82 -27.59 7.94 -3.70
C MET A 82 -26.16 8.47 -3.62
N GLY A 83 -25.17 7.58 -3.49
CA GLY A 83 -23.75 7.94 -3.54
C GLY A 83 -23.36 8.62 -4.87
N SER A 84 -23.76 8.04 -6.00
CA SER A 84 -23.52 8.64 -7.32
C SER A 84 -24.25 9.97 -7.49
N TYR A 85 -25.53 10.05 -7.09
CA TYR A 85 -26.32 11.27 -7.15
C TYR A 85 -25.65 12.41 -6.36
N TRP A 86 -25.18 12.14 -5.14
CA TRP A 86 -24.47 13.13 -4.34
C TRP A 86 -23.18 13.62 -5.00
N GLN A 87 -22.40 12.71 -5.60
CA GLN A 87 -21.17 13.10 -6.33
C GLN A 87 -21.49 14.05 -7.50
N PHE A 88 -22.52 13.75 -8.29
CA PHE A 88 -22.96 14.63 -9.39
C PHE A 88 -23.43 15.99 -8.87
N LYS A 89 -24.21 16.01 -7.79
CA LYS A 89 -24.70 17.26 -7.18
C LYS A 89 -23.55 18.13 -6.65
N SER A 90 -22.59 17.53 -5.95
CA SER A 90 -21.40 18.24 -5.45
C SER A 90 -20.55 18.78 -6.58
N ALA A 91 -20.32 18.00 -7.64
CA ALA A 91 -19.59 18.45 -8.82
C ALA A 91 -20.30 19.61 -9.53
N ALA A 92 -21.63 19.56 -9.64
CA ALA A 92 -22.42 20.65 -10.22
C ALA A 92 -22.33 21.93 -9.38
N SER A 93 -22.38 21.83 -8.04
CA SER A 93 -22.21 22.98 -7.14
C SER A 93 -20.82 23.61 -7.27
N ASN A 94 -19.77 22.79 -7.23
CA ASN A 94 -18.39 23.27 -7.34
C ASN A 94 -18.13 23.95 -8.70
N ASN A 95 -18.69 23.41 -9.79
CA ASN A 95 -18.56 24.01 -11.12
C ASN A 95 -19.32 25.34 -11.23
N ALA A 96 -20.46 25.50 -10.56
CA ALA A 96 -21.20 26.76 -10.52
C ALA A 96 -20.44 27.85 -9.77
N GLU A 97 -19.78 27.52 -8.65
CA GLU A 97 -18.93 28.44 -7.89
C GLU A 97 -17.69 28.87 -8.70
N THR A 98 -17.07 27.94 -9.42
CA THR A 98 -15.89 28.22 -10.28
C THR A 98 -16.25 29.07 -11.52
N GLY A 99 -17.51 29.04 -11.95
CA GLY A 99 -18.02 29.86 -13.08
C GLY A 99 -18.42 31.28 -12.69
N GLN A 100 -18.72 31.53 -11.41
CA GLN A 100 -19.12 32.85 -10.91
C GLN A 100 -17.93 33.82 -10.72
N ASP A 101 -16.71 33.27 -10.56
CA ASP A 101 -15.46 34.01 -10.31
C ASP A 101 -14.73 34.46 -11.60
N ARG A 102 -15.30 34.18 -12.78
CA ARG A 102 -14.80 34.66 -14.08
C ARG A 102 -15.73 35.69 -14.73
N ARG A 103 -16.12 36.72 -13.99
CA ARG A 103 -16.58 37.96 -14.64
C ARG A 103 -15.36 38.85 -14.95
N PRO A 104 -15.28 39.46 -16.15
CA PRO A 104 -14.20 40.38 -16.50
C PRO A 104 -14.19 41.61 -15.60
#